data_AF-A0A2V2SHP7-F1
#
_entry.id   AF-A0A2V2SHP7-F1
#
_cell.length_a   1.000
_cell.length_b   1.000
_cell.length_c   1.000
_cell.angle_alpha   90.00
_cell.angle_beta   90.00
_cell.angle_gamma   90.00
#
_symmetry.space_group_name_H-M   'P 1'
#
loop_
_entity.id
_entity.type
_entity.pdbx_description
1 polymer ?
#
loop_
_entity_poly.entity_id
_entity_poly.type
_entity_poly.pdbx_seq_one_letter_code
_entity_poly.pdbx_strand_id
1 'polypeptide(L)' 'MNPDLEALLLALEAVIQARRGQEADALEAAFQAKIEAVLARFPGVTRERLIQAVDFAHKQWRHAQDKKPSSMPPRA' A
#
# COMPACT_ATOMS: atom_id res chain seq x y z
N MET A 1 10.75 -2.45 -6.97
CA MET A 1 10.36 -1.60 -5.82
C MET A 1 11.04 -2.15 -4.58
N ASN A 2 11.14 -1.40 -3.48
CA ASN A 2 11.70 -1.94 -2.22
C ASN A 2 10.70 -2.95 -1.63
N PRO A 3 11.07 -4.21 -1.29
CA PRO A 3 10.11 -5.25 -0.88
C PRO A 3 9.30 -4.88 0.37
N ASP A 4 9.90 -4.15 1.31
CA ASP A 4 9.21 -3.65 2.50
C ASP A 4 8.11 -2.63 2.13
N LEU A 5 8.36 -1.77 1.14
CA LEU A 5 7.40 -0.78 0.65
C LEU A 5 6.25 -1.44 -0.11
N GLU A 6 6.55 -2.46 -0.92
CA GLU A 6 5.55 -3.23 -1.66
C GLU A 6 4.63 -4.01 -0.71
N ALA A 7 5.17 -4.60 0.36
CA ALA A 7 4.38 -5.26 1.39
C ALA A 7 3.46 -4.28 2.16
N LEU A 8 3.92 -3.05 2.41
CA LEU A 8 3.10 -2.00 3.02
C LEU A 8 1.97 -1.54 2.09
N LEU A 9 2.23 -1.46 0.79
CA LEU A 9 1.25 -1.07 -0.22
C LEU A 9 0.11 -2.08 -0.35
N LEU A 10 0.45 -3.37 -0.43
CA LEU A 10 -0.54 -4.45 -0.51
C LEU A 10 -1.39 -4.50 0.76
N ALA A 11 -0.78 -4.29 1.93
CA ALA A 11 -1.51 -4.24 3.20
C ALA A 11 -2.46 -3.02 3.26
N LEU A 12 -2.01 -1.84 2.81
CA LEU A 12 -2.86 -0.66 2.71
C LEU A 12 -4.03 -0.86 1.75
N GLU A 13 -3.79 -1.47 0.59
CA GLU A 13 -4.85 -1.78 -0.36
C GLU A 13 -5.87 -2.76 0.22
N ALA A 14 -5.42 -3.81 0.91
CA ALA A 14 -6.30 -4.75 1.58
C ALA A 14 -7.22 -4.06 2.61
N VAL A 15 -6.67 -3.13 3.41
CA VAL A 15 -7.46 -2.30 4.35
C VAL A 15 -8.51 -1.46 3.61
N ILE A 16 -8.13 -0.82 2.50
CA ILE A 16 -9.05 -0.01 1.69
C ILE A 16 -10.16 -0.86 1.07
N GLN A 17 -9.83 -2.08 0.61
CA GLN A 17 -10.78 -2.99 -0.05
C GLN A 17 -11.72 -3.69 0.92
N ALA A 18 -11.30 -3.94 2.16
CA ALA A 18 -12.07 -4.68 3.17
C ALA A 18 -13.37 -3.98 3.64
N ARG A 19 -13.75 -2.84 3.04
CA ARG A 19 -15.05 -2.13 3.15
C ARG A 19 -15.84 -2.42 4.45
N ARG A 20 -15.24 -1.99 5.58
CA ARG A 20 -15.76 -1.98 6.96
C ARG A 20 -16.17 -3.35 7.55
N GLY A 21 -15.84 -3.53 8.82
CA GLY A 21 -16.16 -4.73 9.60
C GLY A 21 -14.94 -5.24 10.34
N GLN A 22 -15.09 -6.37 11.02
CA GLN A 22 -14.02 -6.99 11.83
C GLN A 22 -12.76 -7.33 11.00
N GLU A 23 -12.94 -7.58 9.70
CA GLU A 23 -11.86 -7.87 8.75
C GLU A 23 -11.02 -6.63 8.44
N ALA A 24 -11.65 -5.45 8.34
CA ALA A 24 -10.95 -4.19 8.15
C ALA A 24 -10.11 -3.82 9.37
N ASP A 25 -10.60 -4.08 10.58
CA ASP A 25 -9.90 -3.85 11.85
C ASP A 25 -8.66 -4.75 11.98
N ALA A 26 -8.80 -6.03 11.65
CA ALA A 26 -7.70 -6.98 11.63
C ALA A 26 -6.61 -6.60 10.61
N LEU A 27 -7.02 -6.15 9.42
CA LEU A 27 -6.10 -5.69 8.38
C LEU A 27 -5.41 -4.38 8.75
N GLU A 28 -6.11 -3.47 9.43
CA GLU A 28 -5.54 -2.23 9.93
C GLU A 28 -4.47 -2.51 11.01
N ALA A 29 -4.77 -3.42 11.95
CA ALA A 29 -3.80 -3.87 12.95
C ALA A 29 -2.57 -4.54 12.31
N ALA A 30 -2.77 -5.37 11.28
CA ALA A 30 -1.67 -6.00 10.55
C ALA A 30 -0.83 -4.98 9.76
N PHE A 31 -1.46 -3.98 9.15
CA PHE A 31 -0.78 -2.87 8.49
C PHE A 31 0.06 -2.06 9.49
N GLN A 32 -0.51 -1.78 10.66
CA GLN A 32 0.16 -1.05 11.73
C GLN A 32 1.39 -1.79 12.25
N ALA A 33 1.29 -3.10 12.49
CA ALA A 33 2.41 -3.93 12.91
C ALA A 33 3.56 -3.94 11.87
N LYS A 34 3.23 -3.91 10.57
CA LYS A 34 4.24 -3.82 9.49
C LYS A 34 4.95 -2.46 9.51
N ILE A 35 4.23 -1.37 9.77
CA ILE A 35 4.84 -0.04 9.93
C ILE A 35 5.85 -0.04 11.08
N GLU A 36 5.48 -0.61 12.23
CA GLU A 36 6.38 -0.66 13.39
C GLU A 36 7.63 -1.53 13.12
N ALA A 37 7.46 -2.66 12.45
CA ALA A 37 8.60 -3.50 12.04
C ALA A 37 9.56 -2.76 11.10
N VAL A 38 9.05 -1.96 10.17
CA VAL A 38 9.87 -1.15 9.26
C VAL A 38 10.55 -0.01 10.03
N LEU A 39 9.86 0.69 10.93
CA LEU A 39 10.46 1.73 11.76
C LEU A 39 11.57 1.19 12.66
N ALA A 40 11.40 -0.03 13.20
CA ALA A 40 12.45 -0.70 13.98
C ALA A 40 13.70 -1.01 13.15
N ARG A 41 13.56 -1.29 11.85
CA ARG A 41 14.69 -1.54 10.93
C ARG A 41 15.32 -0.24 10.43
N PHE A 42 14.60 0.87 10.45
CA PHE A 42 15.04 2.17 9.94
C PHE A 42 14.83 3.28 10.98
N PRO A 43 15.66 3.36 12.04
CA PRO A 43 15.50 4.31 13.14
C PRO A 43 15.64 5.79 12.73
N GLY A 44 16.18 6.07 11.55
CA GLY A 44 16.25 7.43 10.98
C GLY A 44 14.98 7.88 10.24
N VAL A 45 13.98 7.01 10.10
CA VAL A 45 12.73 7.29 9.42
C VAL A 45 11.65 7.54 10.47
N THR A 46 10.99 8.69 10.40
CA THR A 46 9.81 8.97 11.23
C THR A 46 8.57 8.30 10.64
N ARG A 47 7.61 7.96 11.50
CA ARG A 47 6.33 7.38 11.09
C ARG A 47 5.62 8.21 10.02
N GLU A 48 5.62 9.54 10.17
CA GLU A 48 5.03 10.46 9.19
C GLU A 48 5.71 10.36 7.82
N ARG A 49 7.05 10.32 7.76
CA ARG A 49 7.78 10.15 6.50
C ARG A 49 7.49 8.80 5.86
N LEU A 50 7.39 7.74 6.66
CA LEU A 50 7.04 6.42 6.14
C LEU A 50 5.62 6.41 5.57
N ILE A 51 4.65 7.00 6.26
CA ILE A 51 3.26 7.09 5.78
C ILE A 51 3.20 7.92 4.49
N GLN A 52 3.89 9.06 4.42
CA GLN A 52 3.96 9.86 3.20
C GLN A 52 4.60 9.09 2.03
N ALA A 53 5.66 8.33 2.29
CA ALA A 53 6.30 7.49 1.28
C ALA A 53 5.37 6.38 0.78
N VAL A 54 4.64 5.74 1.69
CA VAL A 54 3.64 4.71 1.35
C VAL A 54 2.49 5.31 0.56
N ASP A 55 1.95 6.47 0.94
CA ASP A 55 0.88 7.16 0.19
C ASP A 55 1.35 7.58 -1.21
N PHE A 56 2.56 8.14 -1.31
CA PHE A 56 3.14 8.52 -2.59
C PHE A 56 3.33 7.30 -3.50
N ALA A 57 3.91 6.22 -2.97
CA ALA A 57 4.10 4.99 -3.71
C ALA A 57 2.75 4.34 -4.09
N HIS A 58 1.73 4.47 -3.25
CA HIS A 58 0.38 3.97 -3.52
C HIS A 58 -0.30 4.73 -4.64
N LYS A 59 -0.17 6.06 -4.64
CA LYS A 59 -0.63 6.90 -5.74
C LYS A 59 0.12 6.58 -7.03
N GLN A 60 1.45 6.49 -6.99
CA GLN A 60 2.26 6.16 -8.16
C GLN A 60 1.90 4.79 -8.72
N TRP A 61 1.72 3.79 -7.86
CA TRP A 61 1.32 2.45 -8.25
C TRP A 61 -0.10 2.42 -8.84
N ARG A 62 -1.07 3.13 -8.24
CA ARG A 62 -2.41 3.30 -8.83
C ARG A 62 -2.37 4.00 -10.18
N HIS A 63 -1.57 5.04 -10.33
CA HIS A 63 -1.37 5.69 -11.63
C HIS A 63 -0.70 4.78 -12.66
N ALA A 64 0.23 3.91 -12.24
CA ALA A 64 0.83 2.91 -13.11
C ALA A 64 -0.16 1.80 -13.51
N GLN A 65 -1.07 1.42 -12.61
CA GLN A 65 -2.18 0.52 -12.89
C GLN A 65 -3.17 1.13 -13.89
N ASP A 66 -3.55 2.39 -13.70
CA ASP A 66 -4.44 3.15 -14.58
C ASP A 66 -3.83 3.37 -15.97
N LYS A 67 -2.49 3.53 -16.03
CA LYS A 67 -1.72 3.63 -17.27
C LYS A 67 -1.43 2.30 -17.97
N LYS A 68 -1.85 1.14 -17.45
CA LYS A 68 -1.90 -0.05 -18.31
C LYS A 68 -2.98 0.24 -19.35
N PRO A 69 -2.63 0.42 -20.65
CA PRO A 69 -3.67 0.54 -21.65
C PRO A 69 -4.47 -0.74 -21.55
N SER A 70 -5.77 -0.60 -21.31
CA SER A 70 -6.71 -1.66 -21.59
C SER A 70 -6.36 -2.13 -22.99
N SER A 71 -5.79 -3.32 -23.10
CA SER A 71 -5.67 -4.06 -24.34
C SER A 71 -7.10 -4.46 -24.71
N MET A 72 -7.93 -3.45 -25.04
CA MET A 72 -9.20 -3.66 -25.69
C MET A 72 -8.86 -4.32 -27.01
N PRO A 73 -9.31 -5.56 -27.27
CA PRO A 73 -9.26 -6.06 -28.63
C PRO A 73 -10.05 -5.06 -29.49
N PRO A 74 -9.57 -4.70 -30.70
CA PRO A 74 -10.34 -3.85 -31.59
C PRO A 74 -11.69 -4.55 -31.83
N ARG A 75 -12.79 -3.86 -31.48
CA ARG A 75 -14.10 -4.29 -31.96
C ARG A 75 -14.09 -4.11 -33.47
N ALA A 76 -14.04 -5.22 -34.19
CA ALA A 76 -14.38 -5.34 -35.60
C ALA A 76 -15.89 -5.17 -35.79
#